data_AF-A0A482VUL0-F1
#
_entry.id   AF-A0A482VUL0-F1
#
_cell.length_a   1.000
_cell.length_b   1.000
_cell.length_c   1.000
_cell.angle_alpha   90.00
_cell.angle_beta   90.00
_cell.angle_gamma   90.00
#
_symmetry.space_group_name_H-M   'P 1'
#
loop_
_entity.id
_entity.type
_entity.pdbx_description
1 polymer ?
#
loop_
_entity_poly.entity_id
_entity_poly.type
_entity_poly.pdbx_seq_one_letter_code
_entity_poly.pdbx_strand_id
1 'polypeptide(L)'
;MRRRYYCDYCDKTFIDDLDARKKHLQSSYHIKLRNVHYEHHRDPRTILKEECEKTPCRRFLMDSQEQNKQIKIPTVVSWLQTYYEKHNKENSDLIHIPWSYPGQLEQRSDIPLSIRKLKPEHFTDANFEE
;
A
#
# COMPACT_ATOMS: atom_id res chain seq x y z
N MET A 1 32.34 -34.84 -5.21
CA MET A 1 31.43 -33.70 -5.51
C MET A 1 32.07 -32.43 -4.95
N ARG A 2 32.34 -31.40 -5.76
CA ARG A 2 32.88 -30.13 -5.24
C ARG A 2 31.81 -29.42 -4.40
N ARG A 3 32.20 -28.84 -3.26
CA ARG A 3 31.31 -28.01 -2.43
C ARG A 3 30.90 -26.79 -3.25
N ARG A 4 29.61 -26.45 -3.22
CA ARG A 4 29.06 -25.26 -3.88
C ARG A 4 28.60 -24.28 -2.82
N TYR A 5 28.89 -23.01 -3.02
CA TYR A 5 28.40 -21.92 -2.18
C TYR A 5 27.13 -21.35 -2.79
N TYR A 6 26.15 -21.05 -1.95
CA TYR A 6 24.91 -20.37 -2.31
C TYR A 6 24.86 -19.00 -1.63
N CYS A 7 24.45 -17.98 -2.36
CA CYS A 7 24.18 -16.65 -1.78
C CYS A 7 22.68 -16.36 -1.79
N ASP A 8 22.09 -16.23 -0.60
CA ASP A 8 20.66 -15.95 -0.42
C ASP A 8 20.25 -14.57 -0.96
N TYR A 9 21.15 -13.59 -0.97
CA TYR A 9 20.84 -12.26 -1.49
C TYR A 9 20.80 -12.20 -3.01
N CYS A 10 21.58 -13.06 -3.69
CA CYS A 10 21.78 -13.00 -5.13
C CYS A 10 21.17 -14.19 -5.88
N ASP A 11 20.63 -15.19 -5.17
CA ASP A 11 20.10 -16.45 -5.68
C ASP A 11 21.04 -17.16 -6.67
N LYS A 12 22.34 -17.15 -6.36
CA LYS A 12 23.38 -17.73 -7.22
C LYS A 12 24.11 -18.84 -6.48
N THR A 13 24.28 -19.96 -7.18
CA THR A 13 25.19 -21.05 -6.76
C THR A 13 26.48 -20.97 -7.57
N PHE A 14 27.63 -21.11 -6.90
CA PHE A 14 28.92 -21.19 -7.56
C PHE A 14 29.86 -22.16 -6.84
N ILE A 15 31.01 -22.46 -7.45
CA ILE A 15 32.03 -23.34 -6.85
C ILE A 15 32.56 -22.69 -5.58
N ASP A 16 32.62 -23.44 -4.48
CA ASP A 16 33.08 -22.91 -3.20
C ASP A 16 34.60 -22.70 -3.19
N ASP A 17 35.02 -21.55 -3.72
CA ASP A 17 36.38 -21.03 -3.69
C ASP A 17 36.41 -19.74 -2.85
N LEU A 18 37.40 -19.62 -1.96
CA LEU A 18 37.45 -18.52 -0.99
C LEU A 18 37.63 -17.16 -1.68
N ASP A 19 38.46 -17.10 -2.72
CA ASP A 19 38.69 -15.87 -3.48
C ASP A 19 37.46 -15.49 -4.31
N ALA A 20 36.82 -16.45 -4.97
CA ALA A 20 35.55 -16.23 -5.67
C ALA A 20 34.45 -15.74 -4.72
N ARG A 21 34.35 -16.33 -3.52
CA ARG A 21 33.37 -15.93 -2.49
C ARG A 21 33.63 -14.50 -2.01
N LYS A 22 34.88 -14.15 -1.72
CA LYS A 22 35.24 -12.79 -1.29
C LYS A 22 34.93 -11.75 -2.37
N LYS A 23 35.28 -12.03 -3.63
CA LYS A 23 34.94 -11.17 -4.78
C LYS A 23 33.44 -11.01 -4.95
N HIS A 24 32.67 -12.09 -4.78
CA HIS A 24 31.21 -12.03 -4.85
C HIS A 24 30.62 -11.12 -3.76
N LEU A 25 31.04 -11.27 -2.50
CA LEU A 25 30.54 -10.46 -1.37
C LEU A 25 30.93 -8.98 -1.49
N GLN A 26 32.08 -8.68 -2.11
CA GLN A 26 32.53 -7.32 -2.39
C GLN A 26 31.96 -6.73 -3.68
N SER A 27 31.21 -7.51 -4.46
CA SER A 27 30.63 -7.02 -5.71
C SER A 27 29.56 -5.96 -5.42
N SER A 28 29.53 -4.94 -6.27
CA SER A 28 28.54 -3.85 -6.17
C SER A 28 27.10 -4.38 -6.25
N TYR A 29 26.87 -5.43 -7.02
CA TYR A 29 25.56 -6.08 -7.15
C TYR A 29 25.11 -6.72 -5.83
N HIS A 30 25.98 -7.52 -5.19
CA HIS A 30 25.68 -8.13 -3.89
C HIS A 30 25.41 -7.06 -2.82
N ILE A 31 26.25 -6.03 -2.75
CA ILE A 31 26.10 -4.93 -1.77
C ILE A 31 24.77 -4.21 -1.97
N LYS A 32 24.37 -3.93 -3.22
CA LYS A 32 23.07 -3.32 -3.52
C LYS A 32 21.92 -4.19 -3.03
N LEU A 33 21.89 -5.48 -3.39
CA LEU A 33 20.82 -6.40 -3.00
C LEU A 33 20.74 -6.58 -1.48
N ARG A 34 21.90 -6.68 -0.82
CA ARG A 34 21.99 -6.70 0.63
C ARG A 34 21.36 -5.45 1.24
N ASN A 35 21.72 -4.27 0.74
CA ASN A 35 21.17 -3.02 1.26
C ASN A 35 19.66 -2.92 1.03
N VAL A 36 19.18 -3.29 -0.17
CA VAL A 36 17.74 -3.33 -0.48
C VAL A 36 17.01 -4.28 0.48
N HIS A 37 17.57 -5.46 0.75
CA HIS A 37 16.98 -6.38 1.72
C HIS A 37 16.88 -5.74 3.12
N TYR A 38 17.93 -5.08 3.60
CA TYR A 38 17.89 -4.37 4.88
C TYR A 38 16.89 -3.22 4.91
N GLU A 39 16.74 -2.48 3.82
CA GLU A 39 15.75 -1.41 3.71
C GLU A 39 14.31 -1.94 3.80
N HIS A 40 14.02 -3.09 3.20
CA HIS A 40 12.69 -3.72 3.26
C HIS A 40 12.34 -4.24 4.67
N HIS A 41 13.33 -4.67 5.44
CA HIS A 41 13.14 -5.20 6.80
C HIS A 41 13.38 -4.15 7.89
N ARG A 42 13.46 -2.88 7.51
CA ARG A 42 13.73 -1.80 8.45
C ARG A 42 12.47 -1.42 9.22
N ASP A 43 12.63 -1.13 10.52
CA ASP A 43 11.51 -0.72 11.37
C ASP A 43 10.96 0.65 10.92
N PRO A 44 9.65 0.77 10.60
CA PRO A 44 9.02 2.03 10.24
C PRO A 44 9.21 3.13 11.30
N ARG A 45 9.31 2.78 12.58
CA ARG A 45 9.57 3.76 13.66
C ARG A 45 10.95 4.39 13.53
N THR A 46 11.96 3.60 13.21
CA THR A 46 13.33 4.07 12.99
C THR A 46 13.42 4.93 11.75
N ILE A 47 12.76 4.52 10.66
CA ILE A 47 12.68 5.33 9.43
C ILE A 47 12.07 6.69 9.73
N LEU A 48 10.90 6.73 10.39
CA LEU A 48 10.23 7.99 10.70
C LEU A 48 11.11 8.94 11.51
N LYS A 49 11.79 8.42 12.55
CA LYS A 49 12.69 9.22 13.39
C LYS A 49 13.80 9.86 12.56
N GLU A 50 14.45 9.09 11.70
CA GLU A 50 15.53 9.60 10.85
C GLU A 50 15.05 10.59 9.79
N GLU A 51 13.90 10.34 9.16
CA GLU A 51 13.31 11.30 8.22
C GLU A 51 12.93 12.61 8.92
N CYS A 52 12.46 12.56 10.17
CA CYS A 52 12.16 13.74 10.98
C CYS A 52 13.41 14.53 11.38
N GLU A 53 14.56 13.86 11.55
CA GLU A 53 15.84 14.51 11.85
C GLU A 53 16.48 15.19 10.62
N LYS A 54 16.01 14.89 9.40
CA LYS A 54 16.49 15.54 8.19
C LYS A 54 16.00 16.98 8.13
N THR A 55 16.90 17.90 7.75
CA THR A 55 16.54 19.31 7.55
C THR A 55 15.52 19.42 6.41
N PRO A 56 14.33 20.02 6.64
CA PRO A 56 13.33 20.16 5.59
C PRO A 56 13.88 21.01 4.44
N CYS A 57 13.51 20.65 3.20
CA CYS A 57 13.92 21.38 2.01
C CYS A 57 13.51 22.86 2.09
N ARG A 58 14.37 23.80 1.69
CA ARG A 58 14.05 25.24 1.67
C ARG A 58 12.78 25.56 0.87
N ARG A 59 12.52 24.84 -0.23
CA ARG A 59 11.27 24.99 -1.01
C ARG A 59 10.06 24.60 -0.18
N PHE A 60 10.13 23.46 0.50
CA PHE A 60 9.10 23.02 1.42
C PHE A 60 8.90 24.04 2.56
N LEU A 61 9.97 24.62 3.12
CA LEU A 61 9.87 25.65 4.15
C LEU A 61 9.17 26.93 3.65
N MET A 62 9.49 27.38 2.43
CA MET A 62 8.88 28.57 1.80
C MET A 62 7.40 28.31 1.46
N ASP A 63 7.07 27.17 0.85
CA ASP A 63 5.69 26.79 0.52
C ASP A 63 4.87 26.45 1.80
N SER A 64 5.54 25.99 2.87
CA SER A 64 4.90 25.66 4.15
C SER A 64 4.45 26.87 4.95
N GLN A 65 4.94 28.09 4.67
CA GLN A 65 4.39 29.29 5.32
C GLN A 65 2.91 29.50 4.95
N GLU A 66 2.46 28.99 3.79
CA GLU A 66 1.08 29.06 3.34
C GLU A 66 0.29 27.76 3.60
N GLN A 67 1.00 26.64 3.81
CA GLN A 67 0.44 25.29 4.02
C GLN A 67 0.58 24.74 5.45
N ASN A 68 1.11 25.53 6.41
CA ASN A 68 0.92 25.28 7.85
C ASN A 68 -0.51 25.63 8.31
N LYS A 69 -1.42 25.90 7.38
CA LYS A 69 -2.83 25.53 7.57
C LYS A 69 -2.88 24.01 7.61
N GLN A 70 -2.79 23.48 8.82
CA GLN A 70 -3.22 22.14 9.19
C GLN A 70 -3.99 21.46 8.07
N ILE A 71 -3.36 20.50 7.38
CA ILE A 71 -4.06 19.63 6.45
C ILE A 71 -5.04 18.85 7.31
N LYS A 72 -6.23 19.43 7.50
CA LYS A 72 -7.35 18.79 8.15
C LYS A 72 -7.75 17.71 7.16
N ILE A 73 -7.28 16.48 7.38
CA ILE A 73 -7.81 15.32 6.70
C ILE A 73 -9.32 15.39 6.96
N PRO A 74 -10.14 15.68 5.94
CA PRO A 74 -11.57 15.83 6.17
C PRO A 74 -12.07 14.48 6.67
N THR A 75 -12.79 14.51 7.79
CA THR A 75 -13.51 13.31 8.25
C THR A 75 -14.41 12.85 7.12
N VAL A 76 -14.60 11.54 6.97
CA VAL A 76 -15.47 10.95 5.92
C VAL A 76 -16.83 11.66 5.84
N VAL A 77 -17.36 12.07 7.00
CA VAL A 77 -18.59 12.88 7.14
C VAL A 77 -18.52 14.23 6.43
N SER A 78 -17.42 14.97 6.58
CA SER A 78 -17.22 16.29 5.95
C SER A 78 -17.12 16.19 4.42
N TRP A 79 -16.44 15.16 3.92
CA TRP A 79 -16.36 14.92 2.47
C TRP A 79 -17.72 14.54 1.89
N LEU A 80 -18.45 13.65 2.56
CA LEU A 80 -19.78 13.22 2.11
C LEU A 80 -20.78 14.38 2.07
N GLN A 81 -20.70 15.28 3.04
CA GLN A 81 -21.55 16.47 3.11
C GLN A 81 -21.27 17.44 1.96
N THR A 82 -20.00 17.76 1.71
CA THR A 82 -19.61 18.60 0.57
C THR A 82 -19.97 17.99 -0.79
N TYR A 83 -19.95 16.65 -0.91
CA TYR A 83 -20.40 15.94 -2.09
C TYR A 83 -21.92 16.14 -2.32
N TYR A 84 -22.74 15.91 -1.30
CA TYR A 84 -24.19 16.11 -1.40
C TYR A 84 -24.57 17.56 -1.71
N GLU A 85 -23.93 18.53 -1.07
CA GLU A 85 -24.18 19.96 -1.33
C GLU A 85 -23.84 20.38 -2.78
N LYS A 86 -22.87 19.71 -3.40
CA LYS A 86 -22.45 19.99 -4.78
C LYS A 86 -23.35 19.30 -5.80
N HIS A 87 -23.83 18.08 -5.51
CA HIS A 87 -24.59 17.26 -6.44
C HIS A 87 -26.12 17.37 -6.28
N ASN A 88 -26.64 17.78 -5.11
CA ASN A 88 -28.10 17.96 -4.88
C ASN A 88 -28.59 19.39 -5.16
N LYS A 89 -27.81 20.24 -5.85
CA LYS A 89 -28.29 21.57 -6.26
C LYS A 89 -29.32 21.53 -7.39
N GLU A 90 -29.43 20.42 -8.10
CA GLU A 90 -30.39 20.23 -9.19
C GLU A 90 -31.17 18.94 -8.95
N ASN A 91 -32.42 19.10 -8.48
CA ASN A 91 -33.46 18.09 -8.24
C ASN A 91 -33.46 17.42 -6.84
N SER A 92 -34.48 17.78 -6.05
CA SER A 92 -34.75 17.25 -4.71
C SER A 92 -35.21 15.79 -4.66
N ASP A 93 -35.37 15.13 -5.81
CA ASP A 93 -36.13 13.87 -5.87
C ASP A 93 -35.26 12.65 -6.19
N LEU A 94 -33.97 12.83 -6.47
CA LEU A 94 -33.03 11.74 -6.74
C LEU A 94 -31.76 11.92 -5.90
N ILE A 95 -31.74 11.27 -4.73
CA ILE A 95 -30.54 11.14 -3.91
C ILE A 95 -29.48 10.41 -4.75
N HIS A 96 -28.45 11.13 -5.20
CA HIS A 96 -27.34 10.52 -5.92
C HIS A 96 -26.45 9.75 -4.93
N ILE A 97 -26.71 8.45 -4.77
CA ILE A 97 -25.88 7.56 -3.96
C ILE A 97 -24.52 7.41 -4.67
N PRO A 98 -23.38 7.65 -4.00
CA PRO A 98 -22.05 7.68 -4.64
C PRO A 98 -21.67 6.38 -5.36
N TRP A 99 -22.25 5.25 -4.95
CA TRP A 99 -22.12 3.97 -5.61
C TRP A 99 -23.38 3.13 -5.36
N SER A 100 -24.06 2.74 -6.43
CA SER A 100 -25.11 1.72 -6.41
C SER A 100 -24.63 0.51 -7.19
N TYR A 101 -25.03 -0.69 -6.76
CA TYR A 101 -24.67 -1.92 -7.47
C TYR A 101 -25.28 -1.90 -8.88
N PRO A 102 -24.48 -1.89 -9.96
CA PRO A 102 -25.01 -1.84 -11.32
C PRO A 102 -25.70 -3.15 -11.68
N GLY A 103 -26.95 -3.09 -12.15
CA GLY A 103 -27.73 -4.29 -12.51
C GLY A 103 -27.10 -5.14 -13.62
N GLN A 104 -26.23 -4.56 -14.45
CA GLN A 104 -25.48 -5.26 -15.49
C GLN A 104 -24.49 -6.28 -14.91
N LEU A 105 -24.07 -6.11 -13.65
CA LEU A 105 -23.19 -7.03 -12.96
C LEU A 105 -23.94 -8.26 -12.40
N GLU A 106 -25.27 -8.22 -12.29
CA GLU A 106 -26.06 -9.39 -11.85
C GLU A 106 -26.00 -10.54 -12.86
N GLN A 107 -25.82 -10.22 -14.16
CA GLN A 107 -25.80 -11.21 -15.25
C GLN A 107 -24.42 -11.84 -15.49
N ARG A 108 -23.37 -11.33 -14.85
CA ARG A 108 -21.97 -11.73 -15.08
C ARG A 108 -21.51 -12.79 -14.09
N SER A 109 -21.23 -13.99 -14.59
CA SER A 109 -20.75 -15.13 -13.79
C SER A 109 -19.24 -15.07 -13.47
N ASP A 110 -18.50 -14.21 -14.17
CA ASP A 110 -17.04 -14.06 -14.08
C ASP A 110 -16.59 -13.12 -12.93
N ILE A 111 -17.52 -12.56 -12.18
CA ILE A 111 -17.22 -11.61 -11.10
C ILE A 111 -16.87 -12.37 -9.81
N PRO A 112 -15.79 -12.00 -9.10
CA PRO A 112 -15.42 -12.58 -7.82
C PRO A 112 -16.53 -12.39 -6.78
N LEU A 113 -16.66 -13.34 -5.85
CA LEU A 113 -17.72 -13.33 -4.83
C LEU A 113 -17.79 -12.01 -4.04
N SER A 114 -16.65 -11.36 -3.79
CA SER A 114 -16.55 -10.08 -3.06
C SER A 114 -17.26 -8.90 -3.73
N ILE A 115 -17.54 -8.99 -5.03
CA ILE A 115 -18.21 -7.93 -5.80
C ILE A 115 -19.65 -8.35 -6.14
N ARG A 116 -20.07 -9.59 -5.87
CA ARG A 116 -21.46 -9.99 -6.12
C ARG A 116 -22.38 -9.34 -5.10
N LYS A 117 -23.57 -8.95 -5.54
CA LYS A 117 -24.63 -8.46 -4.65
C LYS A 117 -24.94 -9.53 -3.59
N LEU A 118 -24.58 -9.24 -2.34
CA LEU A 118 -24.90 -10.10 -1.23
C LEU A 118 -26.42 -10.09 -1.03
N LYS A 119 -27.01 -11.27 -0.93
CA LYS A 119 -28.43 -11.46 -0.64
C LYS A 119 -28.57 -12.07 0.75
N PRO A 120 -29.71 -11.87 1.43
CA PRO A 120 -29.97 -12.49 2.73
C PRO A 120 -29.75 -14.01 2.71
N GLU A 121 -30.10 -14.67 1.60
CA GLU A 121 -29.87 -16.11 1.41
C GLU A 121 -28.39 -16.56 1.37
N HIS A 122 -27.43 -15.64 1.24
CA HIS A 122 -26.00 -15.98 1.30
C HIS A 122 -25.47 -16.06 2.74
N PHE A 123 -26.21 -15.55 3.72
CA PHE A 123 -25.84 -15.60 5.13
C PHE A 123 -26.54 -16.81 5.78
N THR A 124 -26.04 -18.01 5.50
CA THR A 124 -26.58 -19.27 6.08
C THR A 124 -25.83 -19.75 7.31
N ASP A 125 -24.73 -19.08 7.67
CA ASP A 125 -23.95 -19.38 8.87
C ASP A 125 -24.60 -18.71 10.10
N ALA A 126 -25.81 -19.16 10.43
CA ALA A 126 -26.48 -18.86 11.70
C ALA A 126 -26.00 -19.76 12.85
N ASN A 127 -24.84 -20.43 12.71
CA ASN A 127 -24.15 -21.09 13.81
C ASN A 127 -22.95 -20.23 14.23
N PHE A 128 -23.23 -19.09 14.85
CA PHE A 128 -22.31 -18.54 15.83
C PHE A 128 -22.46 -19.42 17.09
N GLU A 129 -21.74 -20.54 17.14
CA GLU A 129 -21.62 -21.29 18.39
C GLU A 129 -20.97 -20.38 19.45
N GLU A 130 -21.62 -20.38 20.61
CA GLU A 130 -21.36 -19.55 21.80
C GLU A 130 -20.04 -19.91 22.50
#